data_AF-A0A1Q7R913-F1
#
_entry.id   AF-A0A1Q7R913-F1
#
_cell.length_a   1.000
_cell.length_b   1.000
_cell.length_c   1.000
_cell.angle_alpha   90.00
_cell.angle_beta   90.00
_cell.angle_gamma   90.00
#
_symmetry.space_group_name_H-M   'P 1'
#
loop_
_entity.id
_entity.type
_entity.pdbx_description
1 polymer ?
#
loop_
_entity_poly.entity_id
_entity_poly.type
_entity_poly.pdbx_seq_one_letter_code
_entity_poly.pdbx_strand_id
1 'polypeptide(L)'
;MQKLTVEEIRKRFELSKEFNEIFDAFEQAIGQRLQDIELYRQLFWNHTLTPDEICLFGEKLSKELPDLAYDTFMWMANVFEVTYSMYDNYELALQYFKKAASARPSEPDPYLAAADCYEPDLNIPPIDALIDFLKQGVNGVTAPKSLYLKLAHLYELNGNDEMYTYFRKKGEETPPGPAPSGPIPPQPTSPDQPSPPQ
;
A
#
# COMPACT_ATOMS: atom_id res chain seq x y z
N MET A 1 27.76 -20.25 5.89
CA MET A 1 26.30 -20.50 5.91
C MET A 1 25.89 -21.02 4.54
N GLN A 2 25.08 -22.08 4.47
CA GLN A 2 24.48 -22.51 3.20
C GLN A 2 23.42 -21.50 2.79
N LYS A 3 23.39 -21.15 1.51
CA LYS A 3 22.44 -20.23 0.91
C LYS A 3 21.09 -20.94 0.77
N LEU A 4 20.06 -20.41 1.43
CA LEU A 4 18.70 -20.94 1.35
C LEU A 4 18.10 -20.68 -0.04
N THR A 5 17.31 -21.63 -0.52
CA THR A 5 16.47 -21.42 -1.71
C THR A 5 15.29 -20.52 -1.40
N VAL A 6 14.64 -20.00 -2.44
CA VAL A 6 13.44 -19.15 -2.28
C VAL A 6 12.31 -19.92 -1.59
N GLU A 7 12.15 -21.21 -1.90
CA GLU A 7 11.15 -22.08 -1.28
C GLU A 7 11.44 -22.34 0.20
N GLU A 8 12.71 -22.48 0.58
CA GLU A 8 13.11 -22.64 1.98
C GLU A 8 12.86 -21.36 2.78
N ILE A 9 13.17 -20.19 2.20
CA ILE A 9 12.86 -18.89 2.79
C ILE A 9 11.35 -18.75 3.00
N ARG A 10 10.56 -19.05 1.95
CA ARG A 10 9.08 -18.98 2.01
C ARG A 10 8.53 -19.87 3.13
N LYS A 11 8.99 -21.12 3.22
CA LYS A 11 8.58 -22.04 4.28
C LYS A 11 8.90 -21.53 5.67
N ARG A 12 10.07 -20.90 5.86
CA ARG A 12 10.45 -20.32 7.16
C ARG A 12 9.56 -19.13 7.52
N PHE A 13 9.28 -18.25 6.57
CA PHE A 13 8.35 -17.14 6.78
C PHE A 13 6.95 -17.60 7.15
N GLU A 14 6.44 -18.67 6.53
CA GLU A 14 5.08 -19.16 6.78
C GLU A 14 4.96 -20.02 8.06
N LEU A 15 5.93 -20.92 8.29
CA LEU A 15 5.77 -22.01 9.25
C LEU A 15 6.67 -21.92 10.49
N SER A 16 7.77 -21.14 10.42
CA SER A 16 8.65 -21.05 11.58
C SER A 16 7.98 -20.26 12.70
N LYS A 17 8.26 -20.69 13.93
CA LYS A 17 7.81 -20.04 15.16
C LYS A 17 8.95 -19.39 15.94
N GLU A 18 10.18 -19.57 15.45
CA GLU A 18 11.39 -19.12 16.10
C GLU A 18 11.88 -17.85 15.40
N PHE A 19 11.90 -16.73 16.13
CA PHE A 19 12.33 -15.44 15.58
C PHE A 19 13.69 -15.53 14.87
N ASN A 20 14.66 -16.24 15.44
CA ASN A 20 15.99 -16.38 14.86
C ASN A 20 15.98 -17.07 13.49
N GLU A 21 15.12 -18.09 13.30
CA GLU A 21 15.03 -18.77 12.00
C GLU A 21 14.39 -17.89 10.93
N ILE A 22 13.39 -17.11 11.33
CA ILE A 22 12.72 -16.12 10.48
C ILE A 22 13.71 -15.01 10.10
N PHE A 23 14.45 -14.49 11.09
CA PHE A 23 15.45 -13.46 10.89
C PHE A 23 16.57 -13.93 9.96
N ASP A 24 17.11 -15.14 10.15
CA ASP A 24 18.12 -15.71 9.25
C ASP A 24 17.60 -15.87 7.82
N ALA A 25 16.34 -16.27 7.65
CA ALA A 25 15.70 -16.38 6.33
C ALA A 25 15.55 -14.99 5.68
N PHE A 26 15.19 -13.99 6.48
CA PHE A 26 15.03 -12.62 6.05
C PHE A 26 16.35 -11.99 5.60
N GLU A 27 17.43 -12.13 6.40
CA GLU A 27 18.77 -11.65 6.02
C GLU A 27 19.24 -12.31 4.73
N GLN A 28 18.95 -13.59 4.54
CA GLN A 28 19.29 -14.28 3.30
C GLN A 28 18.44 -13.82 2.11
N ALA A 29 17.16 -13.50 2.30
CA ALA A 29 16.30 -12.94 1.26
C ALA A 29 16.82 -11.57 0.79
N ILE A 30 17.14 -10.68 1.74
CA ILE A 30 17.74 -9.37 1.46
C ILE A 30 19.10 -9.51 0.80
N GLY A 31 19.98 -10.36 1.33
CA GLY A 31 21.31 -10.60 0.78
C GLY A 31 21.28 -11.16 -0.65
N GLN A 32 20.19 -11.82 -1.01
CA GLN A 32 19.92 -12.29 -2.37
C GLN A 32 19.22 -11.26 -3.27
N ARG A 33 18.85 -10.10 -2.73
CA ARG A 33 18.07 -9.05 -3.41
C ARG A 33 16.76 -9.59 -4.02
N LEU A 34 16.07 -10.46 -3.29
CA LEU A 34 14.77 -10.96 -3.74
C LEU A 34 13.77 -9.80 -3.71
N GLN A 35 13.27 -9.38 -4.87
CA GLN A 35 12.29 -8.30 -4.99
C GLN A 35 10.84 -8.83 -5.12
N ASP A 36 10.56 -10.01 -4.57
CA ASP A 36 9.23 -10.63 -4.58
C ASP A 36 8.43 -10.19 -3.35
N ILE A 37 7.51 -9.23 -3.51
CA ILE A 37 6.65 -8.78 -2.41
C ILE A 37 5.76 -9.91 -1.86
N GLU A 38 5.36 -10.86 -2.69
CA GLU A 38 4.51 -11.99 -2.26
C GLU A 38 5.26 -12.92 -1.29
N LEU A 39 6.59 -12.95 -1.36
CA LEU A 39 7.42 -13.64 -0.39
C LEU A 39 7.35 -12.94 0.98
N TYR A 40 7.54 -11.62 1.03
CA TYR A 40 7.53 -10.85 2.27
C TYR A 40 6.14 -10.69 2.88
N ARG A 41 5.08 -10.79 2.08
CA ARG A 41 3.71 -10.94 2.61
C ARG A 41 3.60 -12.12 3.56
N GLN A 42 4.17 -13.27 3.23
CA GLN A 42 4.14 -14.46 4.09
C GLN A 42 4.82 -14.18 5.44
N LEU A 43 5.90 -13.39 5.44
CA LEU A 43 6.57 -12.95 6.66
C LEU A 43 5.64 -12.10 7.53
N PHE A 44 4.98 -11.09 6.96
CA PHE A 44 4.12 -10.19 7.73
C PHE A 44 2.82 -10.85 8.23
N TRP A 45 2.38 -11.93 7.60
CA TRP A 45 1.25 -12.74 8.06
C TRP A 45 1.63 -13.80 9.10
N ASN A 46 2.91 -13.94 9.45
CA ASN A 46 3.32 -14.90 10.47
C ASN A 46 2.87 -14.45 11.86
N HIS A 47 1.85 -15.13 12.40
CA HIS A 47 1.26 -14.84 13.72
C HIS A 47 2.19 -15.04 14.91
N THR A 48 3.40 -15.58 14.72
CA THR A 48 4.40 -15.67 15.79
C THR A 48 5.18 -14.37 15.98
N LEU A 49 5.12 -13.47 15.01
CA LEU A 49 5.75 -12.16 15.10
C LEU A 49 4.86 -11.19 15.88
N THR A 50 5.51 -10.45 16.76
CA THR A 50 4.94 -9.29 17.44
C THR A 50 4.87 -8.08 16.52
N PRO A 51 4.02 -7.08 16.83
CA PRO A 51 3.97 -5.82 16.09
C PRO A 51 5.35 -5.15 15.90
N ASP A 52 6.19 -5.17 16.94
CA ASP A 52 7.53 -4.58 16.90
C ASP A 52 8.47 -5.32 15.95
N GLU A 53 8.38 -6.64 15.89
CA GLU A 53 9.16 -7.46 14.96
C GLU A 53 8.70 -7.27 13.52
N ILE A 54 7.39 -7.16 13.27
CA ILE A 54 6.85 -6.79 11.96
C ILE A 54 7.40 -5.41 11.54
N CYS A 55 7.39 -4.44 12.46
CA CYS A 55 7.97 -3.11 12.24
C CYS A 55 9.46 -3.21 11.88
N LEU A 56 10.24 -3.98 12.64
CA LEU A 56 11.67 -4.20 12.40
C LEU A 56 11.92 -4.70 10.97
N PHE A 57 11.20 -5.76 10.56
CA PHE A 57 11.36 -6.37 9.25
C PHE A 57 10.96 -5.41 8.12
N GLY A 58 9.80 -4.76 8.22
CA GLY A 58 9.33 -3.85 7.18
C GLY A 58 10.18 -2.59 7.03
N GLU A 59 10.64 -2.02 8.14
CA GLU A 59 11.58 -0.89 8.15
C GLU A 59 12.92 -1.25 7.53
N LYS A 60 13.44 -2.45 7.82
CA LYS A 60 14.68 -2.92 7.21
C LYS A 60 14.49 -3.22 5.72
N LEU A 61 13.41 -3.89 5.35
CA LEU A 61 13.09 -4.23 3.96
C LEU A 61 12.99 -2.99 3.07
N SER A 62 12.27 -1.97 3.53
CA SER A 62 12.08 -0.71 2.79
C SER A 62 13.39 0.11 2.65
N LYS A 63 14.33 -0.03 3.60
CA LYS A 63 15.65 0.62 3.52
C LYS A 63 16.60 -0.10 2.57
N GLU A 64 16.63 -1.43 2.62
CA GLU A 64 17.55 -2.26 1.83
C GLU A 64 17.06 -2.49 0.40
N LEU A 65 15.73 -2.53 0.20
CA LEU A 65 15.06 -2.69 -1.10
C LEU A 65 14.02 -1.57 -1.32
N PRO A 66 14.46 -0.33 -1.64
CA PRO A 66 13.56 0.83 -1.77
C PRO A 66 12.45 0.67 -2.82
N ASP A 67 12.68 -0.14 -3.85
CA ASP A 67 11.67 -0.43 -4.88
C ASP A 67 10.40 -1.08 -4.30
N LEU A 68 10.55 -1.82 -3.19
CA LEU A 68 9.45 -2.46 -2.46
C LEU A 68 8.87 -1.60 -1.35
N ALA A 69 9.43 -0.41 -1.06
CA ALA A 69 9.05 0.36 0.12
C ALA A 69 7.56 0.70 0.16
N TYR A 70 7.00 1.12 -0.98
CA TYR A 70 5.58 1.39 -1.13
C TYR A 70 4.73 0.18 -0.73
N ASP A 71 4.97 -0.96 -1.40
CA ASP A 71 4.18 -2.17 -1.18
C ASP A 71 4.38 -2.71 0.25
N THR A 72 5.60 -2.62 0.78
CA THR A 72 5.93 -3.00 2.16
C THR A 72 5.08 -2.20 3.15
N PHE A 73 5.07 -0.87 3.04
CA PHE A 73 4.31 -0.02 3.94
C PHE A 73 2.80 -0.19 3.81
N MET A 74 2.28 -0.39 2.59
CA MET A 74 0.88 -0.73 2.38
C MET A 74 0.51 -2.06 3.07
N TRP A 75 1.38 -3.08 2.98
CA TRP A 75 1.15 -4.36 3.63
C TRP A 75 1.18 -4.26 5.15
N MET A 76 2.14 -3.54 5.70
CA MET A 76 2.22 -3.33 7.14
C MET A 76 0.97 -2.61 7.66
N ALA A 77 0.53 -1.55 6.98
CA ALA A 77 -0.69 -0.83 7.36
C ALA A 77 -1.91 -1.76 7.40
N ASN A 78 -2.11 -2.58 6.37
CA ASN A 78 -3.22 -3.54 6.31
C ASN A 78 -3.11 -4.63 7.39
N VAL A 79 -1.90 -5.11 7.70
CA VAL A 79 -1.71 -6.10 8.77
C VAL A 79 -2.06 -5.49 10.14
N PHE A 80 -1.66 -4.25 10.40
CA PHE A 80 -2.01 -3.55 11.64
C PHE A 80 -3.50 -3.24 11.75
N GLU A 81 -4.13 -2.83 10.66
CA GLU A 81 -5.57 -2.65 10.58
C GLU A 81 -6.31 -3.95 10.91
N VAL A 82 -6.02 -5.06 10.21
CA VAL A 82 -6.79 -6.31 10.33
C VAL A 82 -6.51 -7.05 11.63
N THR A 83 -5.25 -7.12 12.04
CA THR A 83 -4.82 -8.01 13.13
C THR A 83 -4.92 -7.34 14.49
N TYR A 84 -4.90 -6.01 14.53
CA TYR A 84 -4.70 -5.26 15.76
C TYR A 84 -5.65 -4.07 15.94
N SER A 85 -6.82 -4.05 15.28
CA SER A 85 -7.86 -2.99 15.23
C SER A 85 -8.34 -2.34 16.54
N MET A 86 -7.71 -2.63 17.68
CA MET A 86 -7.82 -1.89 18.94
C MET A 86 -7.17 -0.50 18.85
N TYR A 87 -7.60 0.40 19.74
CA TYR A 87 -7.20 1.81 19.85
C TYR A 87 -5.70 2.13 19.68
N ASP A 88 -4.76 1.24 20.00
CA ASP A 88 -3.33 1.58 19.89
C ASP A 88 -2.77 1.41 18.46
N ASN A 89 -3.40 0.61 17.60
CA ASN A 89 -2.77 0.21 16.33
C ASN A 89 -3.33 0.93 15.10
N TYR A 90 -4.42 1.68 15.24
CA TYR A 90 -4.86 2.56 14.14
C TYR A 90 -3.82 3.65 13.86
N GLU A 91 -3.15 4.17 14.91
CA GLU A 91 -2.13 5.20 14.75
C GLU A 91 -0.93 4.63 13.99
N LEU A 92 -0.58 3.38 14.28
CA LEU A 92 0.47 2.64 13.58
C LEU A 92 0.08 2.37 12.12
N ALA A 93 -1.15 1.91 11.85
CA ALA A 93 -1.66 1.73 10.49
C ALA A 93 -1.61 3.04 9.70
N LEU A 94 -2.12 4.14 10.28
CA LEU A 94 -2.09 5.47 9.68
C LEU A 94 -0.65 5.96 9.43
N GLN A 95 0.29 5.67 10.33
CA GLN A 95 1.70 5.99 10.14
C GLN A 95 2.28 5.26 8.93
N TYR A 96 1.94 3.99 8.72
CA TYR A 96 2.42 3.24 7.58
C TYR A 96 1.74 3.65 6.26
N PHE A 97 0.46 4.02 6.27
CA PHE A 97 -0.15 4.67 5.09
C PHE A 97 0.54 5.98 4.73
N LYS A 98 0.93 6.81 5.72
CA LYS A 98 1.72 8.03 5.49
C LYS A 98 3.10 7.73 4.89
N LYS A 99 3.76 6.65 5.33
CA LYS A 99 5.04 6.20 4.75
C LYS A 99 4.86 5.69 3.31
N ALA A 100 3.81 4.92 3.03
CA ALA A 100 3.47 4.49 1.68
C ALA A 100 3.20 5.69 0.75
N ALA A 101 2.39 6.66 1.19
CA ALA A 101 2.16 7.91 0.49
C ALA A 101 3.46 8.69 0.24
N SER A 102 4.39 8.69 1.19
CA SER A 102 5.70 9.35 1.01
C SER A 102 6.58 8.62 -0.02
N ALA A 103 6.47 7.29 -0.09
CA ALA A 103 7.20 6.47 -1.07
C ALA A 103 6.66 6.65 -2.50
N ARG A 104 5.33 6.78 -2.67
CA ARG A 104 4.70 7.09 -3.96
C ARG A 104 3.55 8.11 -3.80
N PRO A 105 3.85 9.42 -3.78
CA PRO A 105 2.85 10.47 -3.56
C PRO A 105 1.80 10.59 -4.68
N SER A 106 2.10 10.04 -5.87
CA SER A 106 1.21 10.02 -7.01
C SER A 106 0.05 9.03 -6.87
N GLU A 107 0.19 8.04 -5.98
CA GLU A 107 -0.78 6.97 -5.78
C GLU A 107 -1.89 7.37 -4.80
N PRO A 108 -3.17 7.20 -5.17
CA PRO A 108 -4.28 7.54 -4.29
C PRO A 108 -4.51 6.52 -3.18
N ASP A 109 -4.07 5.27 -3.38
CA ASP A 109 -4.44 4.14 -2.52
C ASP A 109 -4.08 4.32 -1.04
N PRO A 110 -2.89 4.82 -0.64
CA PRO A 110 -2.57 5.01 0.78
C PRO A 110 -3.51 6.00 1.47
N TYR A 111 -3.94 7.03 0.75
CA TYR A 111 -4.85 8.05 1.28
C TYR A 111 -6.27 7.51 1.44
N LEU A 112 -6.73 6.73 0.45
CA LEU A 112 -8.05 6.12 0.46
C LEU A 112 -8.15 5.03 1.52
N ALA A 113 -7.17 4.13 1.58
CA ALA A 113 -7.12 3.06 2.57
C ALA A 113 -7.11 3.60 4.00
N ALA A 114 -6.29 4.63 4.28
CA ALA A 114 -6.31 5.28 5.59
C ALA A 114 -7.69 5.85 5.98
N ALA A 115 -8.41 6.42 5.01
CA ALA A 115 -9.75 6.96 5.23
C ALA A 115 -10.82 5.87 5.34
N ASP A 116 -10.61 4.70 4.74
CA ASP A 116 -11.49 3.53 4.85
C ASP A 116 -11.40 2.88 6.24
N CYS A 117 -10.31 3.07 6.98
CA CYS A 117 -10.17 2.63 8.37
C CYS A 117 -10.99 3.46 9.38
N TYR A 118 -11.74 4.48 8.94
CA TYR A 118 -12.48 5.36 9.84
C TYR A 118 -13.70 4.67 10.47
N GLU A 119 -13.69 4.55 11.80
CA GLU A 119 -14.80 4.08 12.63
C GLU A 119 -15.53 5.26 13.29
N PRO A 120 -16.72 5.68 12.78
CA PRO A 120 -17.39 6.90 13.23
C PRO A 120 -17.82 6.86 14.71
N ASP A 121 -18.22 5.70 15.20
CA ASP A 121 -18.69 5.53 16.58
C ASP A 121 -17.58 5.79 17.61
N LEU A 122 -16.34 5.53 17.21
CA LEU A 122 -15.14 5.68 18.06
C LEU A 122 -14.30 6.91 17.69
N ASN A 123 -14.56 7.54 16.52
CA ASN A 123 -13.74 8.58 15.91
C ASN A 123 -12.27 8.13 15.75
N ILE A 124 -12.07 6.95 15.16
CA ILE A 124 -10.76 6.31 15.02
C ILE A 124 -10.51 5.87 13.58
N PRO A 125 -9.42 6.30 12.93
CA PRO A 125 -8.55 7.40 13.34
C PRO A 125 -9.35 8.73 13.47
N PRO A 126 -8.84 9.75 14.20
CA PRO A 126 -9.53 11.03 14.31
C PRO A 126 -9.84 11.62 12.93
N ILE A 127 -11.11 11.99 12.70
CA ILE A 127 -11.59 12.43 11.38
C ILE A 127 -10.80 13.62 10.82
N ASP A 128 -10.40 14.56 11.67
CA ASP A 128 -9.58 15.71 11.27
C ASP A 128 -8.20 15.28 10.75
N ALA A 129 -7.59 14.26 11.35
CA ALA A 129 -6.30 13.72 10.89
C ALA A 129 -6.42 13.06 9.52
N LEU A 130 -7.54 12.38 9.25
CA LEU A 130 -7.84 11.77 7.95
C LEU A 130 -8.12 12.83 6.88
N ILE A 131 -8.89 13.86 7.22
CA ILE A 131 -9.16 15.00 6.35
C ILE A 131 -7.85 15.69 5.95
N ASP A 132 -6.98 15.99 6.91
CA ASP A 132 -5.71 16.64 6.64
C ASP A 132 -4.77 15.76 5.80
N PHE A 133 -4.78 14.44 6.03
CA PHE A 133 -4.02 13.51 5.22
C PHE A 133 -4.53 13.45 3.77
N LEU A 134 -5.84 13.36 3.56
CA LEU A 134 -6.44 13.38 2.22
C LEU A 134 -6.17 14.70 1.48
N LYS A 135 -6.25 15.85 2.17
CA LYS A 135 -5.89 17.16 1.59
C LYS A 135 -4.45 17.21 1.09
N GLN A 136 -3.52 16.57 1.79
CA GLN A 136 -2.14 16.45 1.32
C GLN A 136 -2.09 15.64 0.01
N GLY A 137 -2.80 14.52 -0.04
CA GLY A 137 -2.86 13.66 -1.23
C GLY A 137 -3.44 14.34 -2.45
N VAL A 138 -4.49 15.15 -2.29
CA VAL A 138 -5.11 15.90 -3.40
C VAL A 138 -4.11 16.73 -4.21
N ASN A 139 -3.05 17.24 -3.58
CA ASN A 139 -2.03 18.04 -4.26
C ASN A 139 -0.93 17.20 -4.94
N GLY A 140 -0.83 15.91 -4.63
CA GLY A 140 0.24 15.02 -5.09
C GLY A 140 -0.20 13.93 -6.06
N VAL A 141 -1.46 13.49 -5.99
CA VAL A 141 -1.94 12.34 -6.77
C VAL A 141 -2.28 12.69 -8.21
N THR A 142 -2.08 11.73 -9.11
CA THR A 142 -2.37 11.90 -10.54
C THR A 142 -3.86 12.01 -10.84
N ALA A 143 -4.70 11.35 -10.02
CA ALA A 143 -6.14 11.27 -10.21
C ALA A 143 -6.89 11.59 -8.89
N PRO A 144 -7.03 12.87 -8.51
CA PRO A 144 -7.53 13.26 -7.18
C PRO A 144 -9.04 13.09 -7.00
N LYS A 145 -9.77 12.67 -8.04
CA LYS A 145 -11.23 12.53 -8.02
C LYS A 145 -11.72 11.70 -6.83
N SER A 146 -11.14 10.52 -6.62
CA SER A 146 -11.52 9.62 -5.53
C SER A 146 -11.25 10.25 -4.16
N LEU A 147 -10.13 10.98 -4.02
CA LEU A 147 -9.80 11.71 -2.80
C LEU A 147 -10.80 12.85 -2.53
N TYR A 148 -11.25 13.58 -3.55
CA TYR A 148 -12.28 14.62 -3.39
C TYR A 148 -13.61 14.04 -2.91
N LEU A 149 -14.05 12.93 -3.51
CA LEU A 149 -15.29 12.26 -3.09
C LEU A 149 -15.17 11.72 -1.66
N LYS A 150 -14.01 11.19 -1.28
CA LYS A 150 -13.75 10.73 0.08
C LYS A 150 -13.71 11.89 1.08
N LEU A 151 -13.09 13.02 0.73
CA LEU A 151 -13.11 14.25 1.54
C LEU A 151 -14.54 14.75 1.76
N ALA A 152 -15.37 14.78 0.71
CA ALA A 152 -16.77 15.15 0.85
C ALA A 152 -17.47 14.26 1.89
N HIS A 153 -17.34 12.95 1.77
CA HIS A 153 -17.92 11.99 2.72
C HIS A 153 -17.47 12.23 4.17
N LEU A 154 -16.17 12.45 4.42
CA LEU A 154 -15.69 12.75 5.78
C LEU A 154 -16.24 14.09 6.29
N TYR A 155 -16.37 15.11 5.45
CA TYR A 155 -16.96 16.38 5.86
C TYR A 155 -18.46 16.29 6.16
N GLU A 156 -19.19 15.43 5.44
CA GLU A 156 -20.60 15.11 5.74
C GLU A 156 -20.71 14.45 7.12
N LEU A 157 -19.86 13.46 7.40
CA LEU A 157 -19.80 12.80 8.71
C LEU A 157 -19.40 13.75 9.85
N ASN A 158 -18.55 14.75 9.56
CA ASN A 158 -18.16 15.79 10.51
C ASN A 158 -19.20 16.92 10.67
N GLY A 159 -20.32 16.87 9.92
CA GLY A 159 -21.37 17.89 9.95
C GLY A 159 -20.98 19.23 9.31
N ASN A 160 -20.02 19.24 8.39
CA ASN A 160 -19.56 20.43 7.67
C ASN A 160 -20.09 20.45 6.23
N ASP A 161 -21.34 20.92 6.09
CA ASP A 161 -22.08 20.95 4.82
C ASP A 161 -21.42 21.81 3.74
N GLU A 162 -20.74 22.89 4.14
CA GLU A 162 -20.04 23.79 3.22
C GLU A 162 -18.89 23.04 2.53
N MET A 163 -18.03 22.39 3.32
CA MET A 163 -16.89 21.65 2.79
C MET A 163 -17.31 20.37 2.07
N TYR A 164 -18.38 19.71 2.52
CA TYR A 164 -19.01 18.62 1.78
C TYR A 164 -19.38 19.05 0.35
N THR A 165 -20.15 20.14 0.24
CA THR A 165 -20.63 20.64 -1.07
C THR A 165 -19.45 21.05 -1.97
N TYR A 166 -18.46 21.72 -1.39
CA TYR A 166 -17.25 22.14 -2.09
C TYR A 166 -16.49 20.95 -2.70
N PHE A 167 -16.20 19.92 -1.89
CA PHE A 167 -15.43 18.77 -2.35
C PHE A 167 -16.21 17.84 -3.26
N ARG A 168 -17.53 17.70 -3.05
CA ARG A 168 -18.41 16.97 -3.96
C ARG A 168 -18.38 17.56 -5.36
N LYS A 169 -18.56 18.88 -5.46
CA LYS A 169 -18.50 19.60 -6.74
C LYS A 169 -17.13 19.43 -7.44
N LYS A 170 -16.03 19.56 -6.69
CA LYS A 170 -14.68 19.30 -7.23
C LYS A 170 -14.51 17.86 -7.75
N GLY A 171 -15.03 16.86 -7.05
CA GLY A 171 -14.99 15.47 -7.48
C GLY A 171 -15.81 15.21 -8.75
N GLU A 172 -16.94 15.89 -8.91
CA GLU A 172 -17.79 15.81 -10.10
C GLU A 172 -17.15 16.51 -11.32
N GLU A 173 -16.51 17.66 -11.11
CA GLU A 173 -15.81 18.44 -12.14
C GLU A 173 -14.47 17.81 -12.57
N THR A 174 -13.89 16.95 -11.72
CA THR A 174 -12.64 16.25 -12.04
C THR A 174 -12.96 15.05 -12.97
N PRO A 175 -12.40 15.02 -14.18
CA PRO A 175 -12.55 13.86 -15.05
C PRO A 175 -11.94 12.61 -14.38
N PRO A 176 -12.51 11.41 -14.61
CA PRO A 176 -11.85 10.19 -14.14
C PRO A 176 -10.44 10.13 -14.73
N GLY A 177 -9.45 9.75 -13.91
CA GLY A 177 -8.07 9.58 -14.37
C GLY A 177 -7.99 8.60 -15.54
N PRO A 178 -6.87 8.58 -16.29
CA PRO A 178 -6.70 7.62 -17.37
C PRO A 178 -6.95 6.21 -16.83
N ALA A 179 -7.80 5.44 -17.53
CA ALA A 179 -8.03 4.04 -17.21
C ALA A 179 -6.66 3.33 -17.15
N PRO A 180 -6.43 2.40 -16.20
CA PRO A 180 -5.23 1.59 -16.21
C PRO A 180 -5.12 0.99 -17.61
N SER A 181 -3.98 1.23 -18.27
CA SER A 181 -3.70 0.75 -19.62
C SER A 181 -3.95 -0.76 -19.63
N GLY A 182 -5.11 -1.16 -20.16
CA GLY A 182 -5.39 -2.57 -20.40
C GLY A 182 -4.30 -3.15 -21.28
N PRO A 183 -4.06 -4.47 -21.23
CA PRO A 183 -3.06 -5.11 -22.07
C PRO A 183 -3.27 -4.69 -23.51
N ILE A 184 -2.24 -4.10 -24.11
CA ILE A 184 -2.20 -3.70 -25.51
C ILE A 184 -2.59 -4.95 -26.31
N PRO A 185 -3.72 -4.95 -27.04
CA PRO A 185 -4.05 -6.08 -27.87
C PRO A 185 -2.91 -6.26 -28.88
N PRO A 186 -2.46 -7.50 -29.12
CA PRO A 186 -1.35 -7.73 -30.04
C PRO A 186 -1.69 -7.10 -31.40
N GLN A 187 -0.80 -6.23 -31.87
CA GLN A 187 -0.93 -5.65 -33.20
C GLN A 187 -1.06 -6.79 -34.22
N PRO A 188 -2.03 -6.73 -35.14
CA PRO A 188 -2.11 -7.71 -36.22
C PRO A 188 -0.83 -7.59 -37.05
N THR A 189 -0.01 -8.63 -37.01
CA THR A 189 1.09 -8.82 -37.96
C THR A 189 0.47 -8.81 -39.35
N SER A 190 0.77 -7.77 -40.14
CA SER A 190 0.41 -7.70 -41.55
C SER A 190 1.13 -8.82 -42.30
N PRO A 191 0.42 -9.69 -43.05
CA PRO A 191 1.07 -10.67 -43.90
C PRO A 191 1.45 -10.04 -45.25
N ASP A 192 2.58 -10.52 -45.77
CA ASP A 192 3.07 -10.45 -47.15
C ASP A 192 3.44 -9.08 -47.74
N GLN A 193 4.73 -8.74 -47.64
CA GLN A 193 5.43 -8.10 -48.76
C GLN A 193 6.04 -9.18 -49.65
N PRO A 194 5.73 -9.23 -50.95
CA PRO A 194 6.38 -10.17 -51.86
C PRO A 194 7.83 -9.74 -52.13
N SER A 195 8.74 -10.71 -52.08
CA SER A 195 10.17 -10.56 -52.37
C SER A 195 10.43 -9.99 -53.78
N PRO A 196 11.52 -9.23 -53.97
CA PRO A 196 11.83 -8.64 -55.27
C PRO A 196 12.33 -9.68 -56.26
N PRO A 197 12.05 -9.52 -57.57
CA PRO A 197 12.50 -10.44 -58.61
C PRO A 197 14.01 -10.31 -58.84
N GLN A 198 14.63 -11.45 -59.19
CA GLN A 198 16.03 -11.56 -59.62
C GLN A 198 16.29 -10.92 -60.98
#